data_AF-A0A4Y9KXA0-F1
#
_entry.id   AF-A0A4Y9KXA0-F1
#
_cell.length_a   1.000
_cell.length_b   1.000
_cell.length_c   1.000
_cell.angle_alpha   90.00
_cell.angle_beta   90.00
_cell.angle_gamma   90.00
#
_symmetry.space_group_name_H-M   'P 1'
#
loop_
_entity.id
_entity.type
_entity.pdbx_description
1 polymer ?
#
loop_
_entity_poly.entity_id
_entity_poly.type
_entity_poly.pdbx_seq_one_letter_code
_entity_poly.pdbx_strand_id
1 'polypeptide(L)'
;MKRSCKLLCSMILLGSTAVQAQEIGQGSVHRQHPPQDRALHEQFYSTWHMPDNPSVSCCNSADCYPTDIKYIDGQIYARRREDGRYILIPPQKVERNRDNPDGRNHLCAPPPALSPLDSVYCFALGGAT
;
A
#
# COMPACT_ATOMS: atom_id res chain seq x y z
N MET A 1 58.17 26.88 43.30
CA MET A 1 57.94 26.18 42.02
C MET A 1 56.82 26.90 41.29
N LYS A 2 57.10 27.46 40.10
CA LYS A 2 56.19 28.32 39.33
C LYS A 2 55.24 27.46 38.49
N ARG A 3 53.93 27.73 38.51
CA ARG A 3 53.00 27.32 37.42
C ARG A 3 52.01 28.45 37.15
N SER A 4 52.32 29.21 36.12
CA SER A 4 51.42 30.18 35.48
C SER A 4 50.40 29.43 34.63
N CYS A 5 49.11 29.71 34.80
CA CYS A 5 48.08 29.28 33.85
C CYS A 5 47.62 30.51 33.08
N LYS A 6 48.02 30.59 31.81
CA LYS A 6 47.66 31.66 30.87
C LYS A 6 46.25 31.41 30.31
N LEU A 7 45.50 32.51 30.23
CA LEU A 7 44.54 32.94 29.20
C LEU A 7 43.76 31.87 28.41
N LEU A 8 42.44 32.09 28.29
CA LEU A 8 41.84 32.68 27.08
C LEU A 8 40.31 32.83 27.26
N CYS A 9 39.82 34.07 27.35
CA CYS A 9 38.41 34.39 27.14
C CYS A 9 38.05 34.09 25.67
N SER A 10 37.21 33.09 25.45
CA SER A 10 36.66 32.81 24.12
C SER A 10 35.42 33.65 23.88
N MET A 11 35.43 34.43 22.81
CA MET A 11 34.37 35.35 22.39
C MET A 11 33.08 34.59 22.04
N ILE A 12 31.94 35.04 22.57
CA ILE A 12 30.61 34.52 22.23
C ILE A 12 30.18 35.16 20.90
N LEU A 13 30.21 34.39 19.82
CA LEU A 13 29.60 34.74 18.54
C LEU A 13 28.07 34.54 18.64
N LEU A 14 27.31 35.62 18.51
CA LEU A 14 25.85 35.56 18.35
C LEU A 14 25.53 34.92 16.99
N GLY A 15 25.08 33.67 17.02
CA GLY A 15 24.47 33.01 15.86
C GLY A 15 23.00 33.41 15.75
N SER A 16 22.65 34.18 14.72
CA SER A 16 21.26 34.37 14.30
C SER A 16 20.75 33.05 13.71
N THR A 17 19.94 32.30 14.46
CA THR A 17 19.21 31.17 13.90
C THR A 17 18.01 31.70 13.12
N ALA A 18 18.12 31.67 11.79
CA ALA A 18 16.97 31.81 10.92
C ALA A 18 16.02 30.64 11.20
N VAL A 19 14.81 30.95 11.70
CA VAL A 19 13.72 29.99 11.82
C VAL A 19 13.28 29.62 10.42
N GLN A 20 13.75 28.46 9.93
CA GLN A 20 13.19 27.85 8.72
C GLN A 20 11.84 27.23 9.09
N ALA A 21 10.77 27.84 8.58
CA ALA A 21 9.44 27.26 8.58
C ALA A 21 9.50 25.90 7.84
N GLN A 22 9.22 24.82 8.55
CA GLN A 22 9.07 23.50 7.94
C GLN A 22 7.71 23.44 7.24
N GLU A 23 7.71 23.56 5.92
CA GLU A 23 6.57 23.15 5.10
C GLU A 23 6.30 21.67 5.37
N ILE A 24 5.11 21.37 5.92
CA ILE A 24 4.58 20.02 6.01
C ILE A 24 4.15 19.63 4.59
N GLY A 25 5.14 19.28 3.77
CA GLY A 25 4.94 18.68 2.45
C GLY A 25 4.34 17.30 2.62
N GLN A 26 3.13 17.13 2.08
CA GLN A 26 2.32 15.91 2.12
C GLN A 26 3.12 14.70 1.61
N GLY A 27 3.61 13.88 2.53
CA GLY A 27 4.17 12.57 2.22
C GLY A 27 3.06 11.67 1.69
N SER A 28 2.94 11.59 0.37
CA SER A 28 2.39 10.40 -0.26
C SER A 28 3.37 9.28 0.09
N VAL A 29 3.06 8.54 1.16
CA VAL A 29 3.72 7.27 1.47
C VAL A 29 3.48 6.43 0.23
N HIS A 30 4.46 6.41 -0.68
CA HIS A 30 4.48 5.55 -1.83
C HIS A 30 4.58 4.14 -1.23
N ARG A 31 3.43 3.52 -1.00
CA ARG A 31 3.32 2.17 -0.47
C ARG A 31 3.80 1.24 -1.56
N GLN A 32 5.12 1.08 -1.66
CA GLN A 32 5.71 0.16 -2.60
C GLN A 32 5.35 -1.25 -2.18
N HIS A 33 4.95 -2.06 -3.16
CA HIS A 33 4.76 -3.49 -2.96
C HIS A 33 6.04 -4.11 -2.38
N PRO A 34 5.92 -5.12 -1.50
CA PRO A 34 7.04 -5.97 -1.15
C PRO A 34 7.75 -6.49 -2.41
N PRO A 35 9.08 -6.64 -2.42
CA PRO A 35 9.82 -7.04 -3.63
C PRO A 35 9.29 -8.30 -4.31
N GLN A 36 8.73 -9.24 -3.55
CA GLN A 36 8.12 -10.47 -4.06
C GLN A 36 6.88 -10.23 -4.94
N ASP A 37 6.17 -9.12 -4.78
CA ASP A 37 4.95 -8.81 -5.52
C ASP A 37 5.22 -7.93 -6.76
N ARG A 38 6.49 -7.52 -6.98
CA ARG A 38 6.87 -6.64 -8.11
C ARG A 38 6.59 -7.28 -9.47
N ALA A 39 6.92 -8.57 -9.63
CA ALA A 39 6.67 -9.27 -10.89
C ALA A 39 5.17 -9.36 -11.21
N LEU A 40 4.33 -9.64 -10.20
CA LEU A 40 2.88 -9.63 -10.34
C LEU A 40 2.34 -8.25 -10.66
N HIS A 41 2.90 -7.21 -10.04
CA HIS A 41 2.54 -5.84 -10.36
C HIS A 41 2.80 -5.51 -11.83
N GLU A 42 4.01 -5.79 -12.31
CA GLU A 42 4.42 -5.51 -13.69
C GLU A 42 3.60 -6.33 -14.71
N GLN A 43 3.35 -7.61 -14.43
CA GLN A 43 2.73 -8.53 -15.39
C GLN A 43 1.20 -8.52 -15.37
N PHE A 44 0.58 -8.21 -14.23
CA PHE A 44 -0.85 -8.41 -14.03
C PHE A 44 -1.55 -7.17 -13.47
N TYR A 45 -1.13 -6.65 -12.30
CA TYR A 45 -1.88 -5.57 -11.64
C TYR A 45 -1.87 -4.27 -12.44
N SER A 46 -0.76 -3.93 -13.08
CA SER A 46 -0.57 -2.68 -13.84
C SER A 46 -1.53 -2.51 -15.03
N THR A 47 -2.07 -3.63 -15.55
CA THR A 47 -2.97 -3.65 -16.70
C THR A 47 -4.39 -4.06 -16.34
N TRP A 48 -4.65 -4.35 -15.06
CA TRP A 48 -5.94 -4.82 -14.60
C TRP A 48 -6.90 -3.66 -14.35
N HIS A 49 -8.10 -3.75 -14.93
CA HIS A 49 -9.14 -2.74 -14.83
C HIS A 49 -10.40 -3.33 -14.19
N MET A 50 -11.21 -2.49 -13.54
CA MET A 50 -12.39 -2.94 -12.80
C MET A 50 -13.38 -3.68 -13.73
N PRO A 51 -13.82 -4.91 -13.38
CA PRO A 51 -14.74 -5.67 -14.24
C PRO A 51 -16.08 -4.97 -14.50
N ASP A 52 -16.55 -4.15 -13.56
CA ASP A 52 -17.79 -3.36 -13.64
C ASP A 52 -17.58 -1.94 -14.17
N ASN A 53 -16.33 -1.47 -14.28
CA ASN A 53 -15.99 -0.18 -14.88
C ASN A 53 -14.58 -0.22 -15.52
N PRO A 54 -14.44 -0.78 -16.74
CA PRO A 54 -13.14 -1.03 -17.36
C PRO A 54 -12.29 0.21 -17.64
N SER A 55 -12.86 1.41 -17.58
CA SER A 55 -12.12 2.67 -17.71
C SER A 55 -11.28 3.02 -16.47
N VAL A 56 -11.44 2.28 -15.37
CA VAL A 56 -10.76 2.52 -14.09
C VAL A 56 -9.81 1.38 -13.77
N SER A 57 -8.53 1.71 -13.52
CA SER A 57 -7.53 0.74 -13.07
C SER A 57 -7.88 0.15 -11.71
N CYS A 58 -7.63 -1.15 -11.52
CA CYS A 58 -7.69 -1.83 -10.23
C CYS A 58 -6.57 -1.39 -9.29
N CYS A 59 -5.42 -0.99 -9.85
CA CYS A 59 -4.17 -0.81 -9.14
C CYS A 59 -3.68 0.63 -9.21
N ASN A 60 -3.16 1.12 -8.08
CA ASN A 60 -2.41 2.37 -7.96
C ASN A 60 -0.95 2.15 -7.49
N SER A 61 -0.39 0.96 -7.75
CA SER A 61 0.92 0.49 -7.28
C SER A 61 1.05 0.13 -5.80
N ALA A 62 -0.06 0.07 -5.04
CA ALA A 62 -0.04 -0.28 -3.61
C ALA A 62 -1.18 -1.20 -3.18
N ASP A 63 -2.34 -1.08 -3.82
CA ASP A 63 -3.61 -1.60 -3.30
C ASP A 63 -3.84 -3.08 -3.63
N CYS A 64 -2.99 -3.71 -4.45
CA CYS A 64 -3.16 -5.09 -4.93
C CYS A 64 -2.20 -6.10 -4.26
N TYR A 65 -2.69 -7.27 -3.86
CA TYR A 65 -1.86 -8.29 -3.22
C TYR A 65 -2.51 -9.70 -3.22
N PRO A 66 -1.69 -10.76 -3.09
CA PRO A 66 -2.20 -12.12 -2.87
C PRO A 66 -2.93 -12.24 -1.52
N THR A 67 -3.98 -13.04 -1.46
CA THR A 67 -4.85 -13.14 -0.26
C THR A 67 -5.41 -14.55 -0.03
N ASP A 68 -5.76 -14.82 1.23
CA ASP A 68 -6.56 -15.98 1.63
C ASP A 68 -8.05 -15.69 1.46
N ILE A 69 -8.85 -16.73 1.24
CA ILE A 69 -10.31 -16.60 1.08
C ILE A 69 -11.08 -17.53 1.99
N LYS A 70 -12.34 -17.18 2.23
CA LYS A 70 -13.37 -18.03 2.83
C LYS A 70 -14.61 -18.01 1.97
N TYR A 71 -15.29 -19.15 1.91
CA TYR A 71 -16.65 -19.22 1.42
C TYR A 71 -17.59 -19.28 2.62
N ILE A 72 -18.52 -18.33 2.69
CA ILE A 72 -19.55 -18.25 3.74
C ILE A 72 -20.88 -18.02 3.01
N ASP A 73 -21.83 -18.94 3.18
CA ASP A 73 -23.16 -18.87 2.55
C ASP A 73 -23.13 -18.62 1.03
N GLY A 74 -22.17 -19.25 0.34
CA GLY A 74 -21.99 -19.11 -1.11
C GLY A 74 -21.33 -17.80 -1.56
N GLN A 75 -20.96 -16.92 -0.61
CA GLN A 75 -20.26 -15.67 -0.87
C GLN A 75 -18.76 -15.80 -0.60
N ILE A 76 -17.96 -15.04 -1.32
CA ILE A 76 -16.50 -15.02 -1.18
C ILE A 76 -16.13 -13.89 -0.23
N TYR A 77 -15.29 -14.21 0.74
CA TYR A 77 -14.65 -13.23 1.60
C TYR A 77 -13.14 -13.34 1.44
N ALA A 78 -12.46 -12.21 1.24
CA ALA A 78 -11.00 -12.18 1.14
C ALA A 78 -10.37 -11.53 2.38
N ARG A 79 -9.20 -12.00 2.77
CA ARG A 79 -8.47 -11.46 3.92
C ARG A 79 -7.72 -10.20 3.53
N ARG A 80 -8.11 -9.06 4.11
CA ARG A 80 -7.37 -7.80 3.98
C ARG A 80 -6.04 -7.88 4.72
N ARG A 81 -4.95 -7.48 4.07
CA ARG A 81 -3.59 -7.57 4.62
C ARG A 81 -3.38 -6.63 5.80
N GLU A 82 -3.96 -5.44 5.74
CA GLU A 82 -3.70 -4.34 6.69
C GLU A 82 -4.20 -4.63 8.11
N ASP A 83 -5.34 -5.32 8.24
CA ASP A 83 -5.98 -5.60 9.54
C ASP A 83 -6.37 -7.07 9.74
N GLY A 84 -6.11 -7.92 8.75
CA GLY A 84 -6.43 -9.36 8.80
C GLY A 84 -7.92 -9.68 8.74
N ARG A 85 -8.80 -8.70 8.56
CA ARG A 85 -10.25 -8.91 8.49
C ARG A 85 -10.64 -9.55 7.16
N TYR A 86 -11.67 -10.39 7.21
CA TYR A 86 -12.30 -10.94 6.01
C TYR A 86 -13.39 -9.98 5.54
N ILE A 87 -13.22 -9.42 4.34
CA ILE A 87 -14.17 -8.49 3.72
C ILE A 87 -14.93 -9.20 2.60
N LEU A 88 -16.22 -8.86 2.45
CA LEU A 88 -17.06 -9.44 1.41
C LEU A 88 -16.56 -9.00 0.03
N ILE A 89 -16.44 -9.94 -0.89
CA ILE A 89 -16.14 -9.66 -2.29
C ILE A 89 -17.45 -9.51 -3.06
N PRO A 90 -17.77 -8.32 -3.59
CA PRO A 90 -18.95 -8.16 -4.42
C PRO A 90 -18.82 -8.98 -5.72
N PRO A 91 -19.85 -9.73 -6.16
CA PRO A 91 -19.76 -10.59 -7.33
C PRO A 91 -19.36 -9.89 -8.63
N GLN A 92 -19.69 -8.60 -8.76
CA GLN A 92 -19.33 -7.77 -9.91
C GLN A 92 -17.86 -7.33 -9.93
N LYS A 93 -17.14 -7.51 -8.82
CA LYS A 93 -15.71 -7.20 -8.71
C LYS A 93 -14.81 -8.40 -9.02
N VAL A 94 -15.41 -9.58 -9.22
CA VAL A 94 -14.69 -10.82 -9.54
C VAL A 94 -14.32 -10.83 -11.03
N GLU A 95 -13.03 -10.97 -11.31
CA GLU A 95 -12.48 -11.16 -12.65
C GLU A 95 -12.94 -12.50 -13.24
N ARG A 96 -13.35 -12.46 -14.52
CA ARG A 96 -13.91 -13.60 -15.27
C ARG A 96 -13.35 -13.72 -16.68
N ASN A 97 -12.63 -12.71 -17.14
CA ASN A 97 -12.19 -12.53 -18.53
C ASN A 97 -10.67 -12.72 -18.68
N ARG A 98 -9.93 -12.89 -17.58
CA ARG A 98 -8.47 -13.03 -17.57
C ARG A 98 -8.05 -14.21 -16.72
N ASP A 99 -7.01 -14.89 -17.17
CA ASP A 99 -6.35 -15.91 -16.37
C ASP A 99 -5.53 -15.27 -15.25
N ASN A 100 -5.46 -16.01 -14.14
CA ASN A 100 -4.68 -15.64 -12.99
C ASN A 100 -3.24 -16.15 -13.14
N PRO A 101 -2.22 -15.28 -13.13
CA PRO A 101 -0.87 -15.63 -13.54
C PRO A 101 -0.15 -16.63 -12.61
N ASP A 102 -0.55 -16.74 -11.35
CA ASP A 102 0.18 -17.53 -10.35
C ASP A 102 -0.70 -18.53 -9.58
N GLY A 103 -1.97 -18.66 -9.98
CA GLY A 103 -2.94 -19.58 -9.36
C GLY A 103 -3.39 -19.21 -7.94
N ARG A 104 -2.94 -18.09 -7.36
CA ARG A 104 -3.34 -17.64 -6.01
C ARG A 104 -4.45 -16.61 -6.07
N ASN A 105 -5.25 -16.44 -5.02
CA ASN A 105 -6.26 -15.38 -5.03
C ASN A 105 -5.60 -14.00 -4.89
N HIS A 106 -6.13 -12.99 -5.57
CA HIS A 106 -5.63 -11.62 -5.51
C HIS A 106 -6.74 -10.63 -5.19
N LEU A 107 -6.46 -9.68 -4.30
CA LEU A 107 -7.35 -8.60 -3.89
C LEU A 107 -6.71 -7.26 -4.20
N CYS A 108 -7.46 -6.38 -4.86
CA CYS A 108 -7.17 -4.95 -4.95
C CYS A 108 -8.21 -4.18 -4.11
N ALA A 109 -7.76 -3.57 -3.02
CA ALA A 109 -8.62 -2.81 -2.12
C ALA A 109 -7.86 -1.63 -1.48
N PRO A 110 -8.52 -0.48 -1.28
CA PRO A 110 -7.93 0.61 -0.53
C PRO A 110 -7.65 0.20 0.92
N PRO A 111 -6.65 0.82 1.58
CA PRO A 111 -6.41 0.59 3.01
C PRO A 111 -7.64 1.03 3.83
N PRO A 112 -7.86 0.43 5.02
CA PRO A 112 -9.01 0.74 5.87
C PRO A 112 -9.21 2.23 6.14
N ALA A 113 -8.11 2.97 6.33
CA ALA A 113 -8.11 4.41 6.59
C ALA A 113 -8.67 5.26 5.42
N LEU A 114 -8.65 4.75 4.19
CA LEU A 114 -9.16 5.45 3.00
C LEU A 114 -10.54 4.95 2.57
N SER A 115 -11.02 3.83 3.12
CA SER A 115 -12.32 3.27 2.81
C SER A 115 -12.91 2.56 4.03
N PRO A 116 -13.67 3.27 4.88
CA PRO A 116 -14.33 2.66 6.03
C PRO A 116 -15.41 1.63 5.64
N LEU A 117 -15.85 1.61 4.38
CA LEU A 117 -16.90 0.71 3.87
C LEU A 117 -16.35 -0.61 3.29
N ASP A 118 -15.07 -0.95 3.52
CA ASP A 118 -14.46 -2.19 3.02
C ASP A 118 -14.60 -2.38 1.48
N SER A 119 -14.36 -1.32 0.72
CA SER A 119 -14.47 -1.32 -0.75
C SER A 119 -13.50 -2.31 -1.40
N VAL A 120 -13.94 -2.90 -2.52
CA VAL A 120 -13.12 -3.78 -3.37
C VAL A 120 -13.08 -3.18 -4.78
N TYR A 121 -11.88 -3.02 -5.32
CA TYR A 121 -11.69 -2.59 -6.70
C TYR A 121 -11.77 -3.76 -7.66
N CYS A 122 -11.01 -4.82 -7.38
CA CYS A 122 -10.93 -6.02 -8.20
C CYS A 122 -10.57 -7.23 -7.33
N PHE A 123 -11.03 -8.40 -7.75
CA PHE A 123 -10.69 -9.66 -7.11
C PHE A 123 -10.53 -10.76 -8.16
N ALA A 124 -9.47 -11.56 -8.06
CA ALA A 124 -9.20 -12.68 -8.94
C ALA A 124 -9.15 -13.95 -8.10
N LEU A 125 -9.93 -14.95 -8.48
CA LEU A 125 -9.86 -16.28 -7.89
C LEU A 125 -8.60 -17.00 -8.35
N GLY A 126 -7.95 -17.68 -7.42
CA GLY A 126 -6.93 -18.66 -7.74
C GLY A 126 -7.57 -19.90 -8.34
N GLY A 127 -6.97 -20.42 -9.41
CA GLY A 127 -7.26 -21.76 -9.91
C GLY A 127 -6.31 -22.75 -9.23
N ALA A 128 -6.82 -23.57 -8.32
CA ALA A 128 -6.10 -24.76 -7.91
C ALA A 128 -6.13 -25.74 -9.10
N THR A 129 -5.02 -25.85 -9.83
CA THR A 129 -4.78 -26.97 -10.74
C THR A 129 -4.20 -28.14 -9.97
#